data_AF-A0A1E5UZ83-F1
#
_entry.id   AF-A0A1E5UZ83-F1
#
_cell.length_a   1.000
_cell.length_b   1.000
_cell.length_c   1.000
_cell.angle_alpha   90.00
_cell.angle_beta   90.00
_cell.angle_gamma   90.00
#
_symmetry.space_group_name_H-M   'P 1'
#
loop_
_entity.id
_entity.type
_entity.pdbx_description
1 polymer ?
#
loop_
_entity_poly.entity_id
_entity_poly.type
_entity_poly.pdbx_seq_one_letter_code
_entity_poly.pdbx_strand_id
1 'polypeptide(L)' 'LFSDAKILMATQFSSANISYISRNCNGCAHGFGRMSLSWDPDQSVVWLDPLPEFVHSLVARDFTE' A
#
# COMPACT_ATOMS: atom_id res chain seq x y z
N LEU A 1 5.22 -18.65 4.92
CA LEU A 1 5.42 -17.19 5.03
C LEU A 1 4.17 -16.37 4.74
N PHE A 2 3.35 -16.70 3.73
CA PHE A 2 2.16 -15.89 3.37
C PHE A 2 0.83 -16.64 3.47
N SER A 3 0.69 -17.57 4.42
CA SER A 3 -0.54 -18.37 4.56
C SER A 3 -1.73 -17.47 4.94
N ASP A 4 -1.52 -16.53 5.86
CA ASP A 4 -2.57 -15.64 6.36
C ASP A 4 -3.06 -14.69 5.27
N ALA A 5 -2.13 -14.09 4.51
CA ALA A 5 -2.48 -13.24 3.37
C ALA A 5 -3.29 -14.01 2.30
N LYS A 6 -2.95 -15.29 2.03
CA LYS A 6 -3.70 -16.13 1.10
C LYS A 6 -5.11 -16.47 1.60
N ILE A 7 -5.25 -16.79 2.89
CA ILE A 7 -6.56 -17.02 3.51
C ILE A 7 -7.41 -15.76 3.47
N LEU A 8 -6.82 -14.60 3.78
CA LEU A 8 -7.52 -13.32 3.73
C LEU A 8 -7.99 -12.99 2.32
N MET A 9 -7.14 -13.18 1.30
CA MET A 9 -7.55 -12.99 -0.10
C MET A 9 -8.70 -13.91 -0.50
N ALA A 10 -8.64 -15.19 -0.13
CA ALA A 10 -9.68 -16.17 -0.46
C ALA A 10 -11.01 -15.96 0.28
N THR A 11 -10.98 -15.33 1.46
CA THR A 11 -12.19 -15.10 2.29
C THR A 11 -12.85 -13.77 2.00
N GLN A 12 -12.07 -12.74 1.63
CA GLN A 12 -12.59 -11.38 1.44
C GLN A 12 -12.93 -11.06 -0.02
N PHE A 13 -12.39 -11.82 -0.99
CA PHE A 13 -12.61 -11.58 -2.41
C PHE A 13 -13.14 -12.83 -3.10
N SER A 14 -14.21 -12.69 -3.88
CA SER A 14 -14.76 -13.78 -4.70
C SER A 14 -13.83 -14.18 -5.84
N SER A 15 -13.04 -13.23 -6.35
CA SER A 15 -11.98 -13.44 -7.34
C SER A 15 -10.93 -12.33 -7.21
N ALA A 16 -9.65 -12.69 -7.34
CA ALA A 16 -8.53 -11.76 -7.32
C ALA A 16 -7.54 -12.09 -8.44
N ASN A 17 -7.09 -11.07 -9.17
CA ASN A 17 -6.03 -11.19 -10.17
C ASN A 17 -4.77 -10.49 -9.64
N ILE A 18 -3.63 -11.20 -9.69
CA ILE A 18 -2.36 -10.68 -9.21
C ILE A 18 -1.45 -10.50 -10.42
N SER A 19 -1.10 -9.24 -10.70
CA SER A 19 -0.17 -8.86 -11.77
C SER A 19 1.10 -8.26 -11.18
N TYR A 20 2.24 -8.63 -11.74
CA TYR A 20 3.48 -7.91 -11.50
C TYR A 20 3.47 -6.60 -12.29
N ILE A 21 3.76 -5.50 -11.60
CA ILE A 21 3.90 -4.17 -12.20
C ILE A 21 5.26 -3.58 -11.86
N SER A 22 5.82 -2.81 -12.80
CA SER A 22 7.11 -2.15 -12.57
C SER A 22 6.97 -1.10 -11.45
N ARG A 23 8.09 -0.80 -10.76
CA ARG A 23 8.11 0.24 -9.72
C ARG A 23 7.61 1.59 -10.22
N ASN A 24 7.88 1.93 -11.49
CA ASN A 24 7.47 3.19 -12.09
C ASN A 24 5.95 3.31 -12.21
N CYS A 25 5.24 2.18 -12.28
CA CYS A 25 3.78 2.15 -12.37
C CYS A 25 3.12 1.96 -10.99
N ASN A 26 3.90 1.97 -9.91
CA ASN A 26 3.42 1.81 -8.54
C ASN A 26 4.29 2.63 -7.57
N GLY A 27 4.60 3.87 -7.99
CA GLY A 27 5.52 4.75 -7.30
C GLY A 27 4.98 5.13 -5.92
N CYS A 28 3.66 5.28 -5.81
CA CYS A 28 2.92 5.44 -4.56
C CYS A 28 3.23 4.37 -3.52
N ALA A 29 2.93 3.10 -3.83
CA ALA A 29 3.10 2.01 -2.88
C ALA A 29 4.58 1.84 -2.48
N HIS A 30 5.49 2.07 -3.41
CA HIS A 30 6.92 2.09 -3.11
C HIS A 30 7.29 3.22 -2.13
N GLY A 31 6.75 4.42 -2.34
CA GLY A 31 6.92 5.56 -1.43
C GLY A 31 6.41 5.26 -0.02
N PHE A 32 5.22 4.67 0.09
CA PHE A 32 4.65 4.25 1.37
C PHE A 32 5.53 3.22 2.08
N GLY A 33 6.00 2.18 1.38
CA GLY A 33 6.86 1.17 1.97
C GLY A 33 8.20 1.73 2.49
N ARG A 34 8.77 2.73 1.80
CA ARG A 34 9.99 3.40 2.28
C ARG A 34 9.74 4.26 3.50
N MET A 35 8.59 4.92 3.58
CA MET A 35 8.24 5.75 4.71
C MET A 35 7.87 4.90 5.93
N SER A 36 7.11 3.81 5.76
CA SER A 36 6.76 2.90 6.85
C SER A 36 7.99 2.24 7.46
N LEU A 37 9.08 2.09 6.70
CA LEU A 37 10.36 1.62 7.23
C LEU A 37 10.96 2.56 8.29
N SER A 38 10.62 3.86 8.25
CA SER A 38 11.06 4.83 9.26
C SER A 38 10.21 4.82 10.53
N TRP A 39 9.11 4.07 10.54
CA TRP A 39 8.23 3.97 11.69
C TRP A 39 8.68 2.89 12.65
N ASP A 40 8.26 3.04 13.90
CA ASP A 40 8.50 2.03 14.91
C ASP A 40 7.76 0.73 14.54
N PRO A 41 8.43 -0.43 14.50
CA PRO A 41 7.82 -1.70 14.09
C PRO A 41 6.66 -2.14 14.99
N ASP A 42 6.60 -1.66 16.23
CA ASP A 42 5.51 -1.96 17.16
C ASP A 42 4.31 -1.01 17.02
N GLN A 43 4.38 -0.01 16.13
CA GLN A 43 3.29 0.91 15.86
C GLN A 43 2.55 0.59 14.55
N SER A 44 1.33 0.05 14.68
CA SER A 44 0.38 0.03 13.57
C SER A 44 -0.23 1.43 13.41
N VAL A 45 0.18 2.17 12.39
CA VAL A 45 -0.44 3.44 12.03
C VAL A 45 -1.57 3.17 11.05
N VAL A 46 -2.81 3.38 11.49
CA VAL A 46 -3.99 3.37 10.62
C VAL A 46 -4.29 4.81 10.22
N TRP A 47 -4.36 5.08 8.91
CA TRP A 47 -4.78 6.39 8.41
C TRP A 47 -6.30 6.48 8.39
N LEU A 48 -6.84 7.37 9.21
CA LEU A 48 -8.26 7.73 9.22
C LEU A 48 -8.46 9.03 8.43
N ASP A 49 -9.69 9.30 8.03
CA ASP A 49 -10.03 10.57 7.38
C ASP A 49 -9.98 11.73 8.39
N PRO A 50 -9.40 12.90 8.04
CA PRO A 50 -8.78 13.23 6.75
C PRO A 50 -7.38 12.62 6.59
N LEU A 51 -7.05 12.18 5.36
CA LEU A 51 -5.75 11.59 5.07
C LEU A 51 -4.62 12.62 5.26
N PRO A 52 -3.45 12.19 5.75
CA PRO A 52 -2.29 13.06 5.84
C PRO A 52 -1.88 13.64 4.48
N GLU A 53 -1.42 14.89 4.45
CA GLU A 53 -1.06 15.62 3.22
C GLU A 53 -0.01 14.91 2.36
N PHE A 54 0.90 14.15 2.96
CA PHE A 54 1.90 13.37 2.23
C PHE A 54 1.26 12.22 1.43
N VAL A 55 0.16 11.63 1.92
CA VAL A 55 -0.60 10.59 1.21
C VAL A 55 -1.18 11.21 -0.06
N HIS A 56 -1.80 12.39 0.07
CA HIS A 56 -2.31 13.14 -1.07
C HIS A 56 -1.21 13.49 -2.08
N SER A 57 -0.04 13.92 -1.60
CA SER A 57 1.10 14.29 -2.44
C SER A 57 1.67 13.10 -3.22
N LEU A 58 1.77 11.93 -2.59
CA LEU A 58 2.23 10.70 -3.25
C LEU A 58 1.21 10.26 -4.32
N VAL A 59 -0.07 10.22 -3.95
CA VAL A 59 -1.17 9.82 -4.84
C VAL A 59 -1.27 10.76 -6.05
N ALA A 60 -1.19 12.08 -5.86
CA ALA A 60 -1.22 13.04 -6.95
C ALA A 60 -0.06 12.85 -7.96
N ARG A 61 1.13 12.45 -7.49
CA ARG A 61 2.28 12.21 -8.35
C ARG A 61 2.08 11.02 -9.28
N ASP A 62 1.49 9.94 -8.76
CA ASP A 62 1.27 8.68 -9.50
C ASP A 62 0.14 8.82 -10.55
N PHE A 63 -0.75 9.80 -10.40
CA PHE A 63 -1.74 10.16 -11.44
C PHE A 63 -1.18 11.04 -12.57
N THR A 64 0.00 11.62 -12.38
CA THR A 64 0.58 12.59 -13.33
C THR A 64 1.66 11.96 -14.24
N GLU A 65 2.07 10.72 -13.95
CA GLU A 65 2.98 9.91 -14.78
C GLU A 65 2.22 9.04 -15.79
#